data_AF-A0A3C1S9H8-F1
#
_entry.id   AF-A0A3C1S9H8-F1
#
_cell.length_a   1.000
_cell.length_b   1.000
_cell.length_c   1.000
_cell.angle_alpha   90.00
_cell.angle_beta   90.00
_cell.angle_gamma   90.00
#
_symmetry.space_group_name_H-M   'P 1'
#
loop_
_entity.id
_entity.type
_entity.pdbx_description
1 polymer ?
#
loop_
_entity_poly.entity_id
_entity_poly.type
_entity_poly.pdbx_seq_one_letter_code
_entity_poly.pdbx_strand_id
1 'polypeptide(L)'
;MTFDDLFISIDPLLIVFYRISDNPAAGFFFGTFIVSLFCVLIGEITSSMVYRLNRSYYQELAQETIRMGDLSISALRFFKDKKKYRAFNKEANDAFGKYFFSQIALGASALWPIPFALGWMQTRFVEVSFFVPLINRTVSYMAVFILWYILIWKIKGMMQKDLKIQG
;
A
#
# COMPACT_ATOMS: atom_id res chain seq x y z
N MET A 1 1.34 19.55 -20.16
CA MET A 1 1.56 19.61 -18.70
C MET A 1 2.70 18.67 -18.38
N THR A 2 3.87 19.21 -18.11
CA THR A 2 5.05 18.44 -17.65
C THR A 2 4.87 18.07 -16.17
N PHE A 3 5.71 17.16 -15.64
CA PHE A 3 5.70 16.87 -14.21
C PHE A 3 6.01 18.12 -13.36
N ASP A 4 6.80 19.04 -13.90
CA ASP A 4 7.12 20.31 -13.24
C ASP A 4 5.88 21.20 -13.11
N ASP A 5 5.04 21.29 -14.15
CA ASP A 5 3.77 22.04 -14.11
C ASP A 5 2.83 21.48 -13.03
N LEU A 6 2.80 20.15 -12.88
CA LEU A 6 2.02 19.47 -11.84
C LEU A 6 2.55 19.82 -10.44
N PHE A 7 3.86 19.76 -10.25
CA PHE A 7 4.48 20.09 -8.96
C PHE A 7 4.26 21.55 -8.57
N ILE A 8 4.38 22.49 -9.51
CA ILE A 8 4.10 23.91 -9.27
C ILE A 8 2.63 24.12 -8.86
N SER A 9 1.71 23.37 -9.47
CA SER A 9 0.27 23.49 -9.18
C SER A 9 -0.11 22.99 -7.78
N ILE A 10 0.50 21.90 -7.32
CA ILE A 10 0.23 21.33 -5.98
C ILE A 10 1.06 21.98 -4.87
N ASP A 11 2.12 22.69 -5.23
CA ASP A 11 3.09 23.23 -4.27
C ASP A 11 2.47 24.16 -3.21
N PRO A 12 1.60 25.13 -3.54
CA PRO A 12 1.00 26.01 -2.52
C PRO A 12 0.17 25.23 -1.51
N LEU A 13 -0.47 24.14 -1.94
CA LEU A 13 -1.30 23.31 -1.08
C LEU A 13 -0.44 22.50 -0.10
N LEU A 14 0.67 21.92 -0.57
CA LEU A 14 1.51 21.07 0.26
C LEU A 14 2.46 21.88 1.17
N ILE A 15 3.03 22.98 0.67
CA ILE A 15 4.05 23.75 1.39
C ILE A 15 3.49 24.45 2.64
N VAL A 16 2.18 24.77 2.65
CA VAL A 16 1.53 25.40 3.80
C VAL A 16 1.69 24.56 5.07
N PHE A 17 1.62 23.22 4.96
CA PHE A 17 1.77 22.35 6.12
C PHE A 17 3.17 22.37 6.73
N TYR A 18 4.19 22.66 5.92
CA TYR A 18 5.57 22.79 6.38
C TYR A 18 5.84 24.14 7.09
N ARG A 19 4.97 25.13 6.90
CA ARG A 19 5.11 26.50 7.44
C ARG A 19 4.28 26.75 8.70
N ILE A 20 3.57 25.74 9.21
CA ILE A 20 2.73 25.89 10.42
C ILE A 20 3.58 26.13 11.68
N SER A 21 4.83 25.65 11.70
CA SER A 21 5.74 25.79 12.83
C SER A 21 6.88 26.74 12.50
N ASP A 22 7.18 27.67 13.41
CA ASP A 22 8.33 28.56 13.30
C ASP A 22 9.66 27.82 13.38
N ASN A 23 9.70 26.65 14.04
CA ASN A 23 10.85 25.76 14.05
C ASN A 23 10.91 24.95 12.72
N PRO A 24 11.98 25.10 11.90
CA PRO A 24 12.08 24.44 10.61
C PRO A 24 12.06 22.90 10.68
N ALA A 25 12.68 22.32 11.70
CA ALA A 25 12.71 20.87 11.86
C ALA A 25 11.31 20.34 12.21
N ALA A 26 10.63 20.98 13.17
CA ALA A 26 9.28 20.59 13.54
C ALA A 26 8.28 20.77 12.37
N GLY A 27 8.41 21.86 11.62
CA GLY A 27 7.63 22.09 10.39
C GLY A 27 7.87 21.00 9.34
N PHE A 28 9.12 20.57 9.15
CA PHE A 28 9.45 19.46 8.27
C PHE A 28 8.81 18.13 8.68
N PHE A 29 8.94 17.75 9.95
CA PHE A 29 8.34 16.50 10.43
C PHE A 29 6.82 16.52 10.34
N PHE A 30 6.18 17.63 10.70
CA PHE A 30 4.73 17.78 10.64
C PHE A 30 4.23 17.80 9.19
N GLY A 31 4.83 18.61 8.33
CA GLY A 31 4.49 18.65 6.91
C GLY A 31 4.64 17.28 6.25
N THR A 32 5.74 16.58 6.52
CA THR A 32 5.98 15.23 6.00
C THR A 32 4.94 14.23 6.51
N PHE A 33 4.56 14.29 7.79
CA PHE A 33 3.47 13.49 8.34
C PHE A 33 2.16 13.73 7.57
N ILE A 34 1.79 14.98 7.31
CA ILE A 34 0.57 15.34 6.57
C ILE A 34 0.62 14.84 5.12
N VAL A 35 1.74 15.01 4.42
CA VAL A 35 1.90 14.50 3.05
C VAL A 35 1.79 12.97 3.03
N SER A 36 2.47 12.27 3.94
CA SER A 36 2.36 10.81 4.06
C SER A 36 0.92 10.37 4.36
N LEU A 37 0.19 11.12 5.20
CA LEU A 37 -1.22 10.86 5.49
C LEU A 37 -2.07 10.97 4.22
N PHE A 38 -1.91 12.03 3.43
CA PHE A 38 -2.61 12.16 2.15
C PHE A 38 -2.29 11.01 1.19
N CYS A 39 -1.04 10.58 1.10
CA CYS A 39 -0.67 9.42 0.27
C CYS A 39 -1.39 8.15 0.71
N VAL A 40 -1.48 7.87 2.01
CA VAL A 40 -2.20 6.70 2.54
C VAL A 40 -3.69 6.81 2.22
N LEU A 41 -4.31 7.97 2.43
CA LEU A 41 -5.74 8.19 2.17
C LEU A 41 -6.08 8.05 0.68
N ILE A 42 -5.34 8.71 -0.20
CA ILE A 42 -5.55 8.63 -1.66
C ILE A 42 -5.32 7.20 -2.16
N GLY A 43 -4.26 6.55 -1.68
CA GLY A 43 -3.97 5.17 -2.02
C GLY A 43 -5.09 4.22 -1.59
N GLU A 44 -5.64 4.40 -0.40
CA GLU A 44 -6.76 3.62 0.10
C GLU A 44 -8.04 3.85 -0.69
N ILE A 45 -8.37 5.11 -1.03
CA ILE A 45 -9.52 5.42 -1.87
C ILE A 45 -9.37 4.75 -3.23
N THR A 46 -8.17 4.80 -3.81
CA THR A 46 -7.86 4.16 -5.10
C THR A 46 -8.05 2.65 -5.01
N SER A 47 -7.41 1.99 -4.04
CA SER A 47 -7.52 0.54 -3.86
C SER A 47 -8.97 0.11 -3.58
N SER A 48 -9.69 0.86 -2.74
CA SER A 48 -11.11 0.62 -2.47
C SER A 48 -11.98 0.76 -3.71
N MET A 49 -11.69 1.75 -4.57
CA MET A 49 -12.38 1.96 -5.83
C MET A 49 -12.10 0.85 -6.83
N VAL A 50 -10.83 0.44 -6.99
CA VAL A 50 -10.44 -0.71 -7.82
C VAL A 50 -11.16 -1.97 -7.38
N TYR A 51 -11.21 -2.24 -6.07
CA TYR A 51 -11.95 -3.38 -5.53
C TYR A 51 -13.46 -3.28 -5.82
N ARG A 52 -14.08 -2.12 -5.59
CA ARG A 52 -15.53 -1.92 -5.78
C ARG A 52 -15.94 -2.10 -7.23
N LEU A 53 -15.18 -1.55 -8.18
CA LEU A 53 -15.46 -1.67 -9.61
C LEU A 53 -15.32 -3.12 -10.11
N ASN A 54 -14.42 -3.90 -9.51
CA ASN A 54 -14.15 -5.28 -9.91
C ASN A 54 -14.66 -6.30 -8.88
N ARG A 55 -15.67 -5.93 -8.07
CA ARG A 55 -16.11 -6.74 -6.94
C ARG A 55 -16.51 -8.16 -7.35
N SER A 56 -17.23 -8.31 -8.47
CA SER A 56 -17.63 -9.63 -8.99
C SER A 56 -16.42 -10.50 -9.27
N TYR A 57 -15.44 -9.96 -10.00
CA TYR A 57 -14.20 -10.66 -10.34
C TYR A 57 -13.44 -11.12 -9.09
N TYR A 58 -13.26 -10.25 -8.11
CA TYR A 58 -12.56 -10.63 -6.86
C TYR A 58 -13.34 -11.65 -6.03
N GLN A 59 -14.68 -11.60 -6.04
CA GLN A 59 -15.52 -12.57 -5.34
C GLN A 59 -15.50 -13.94 -6.02
N GLU A 60 -15.60 -13.98 -7.34
CA GLU A 60 -15.49 -15.21 -8.15
C GLU A 60 -14.13 -15.87 -7.94
N LEU A 61 -13.05 -15.08 -8.01
CA LEU A 61 -11.69 -15.58 -7.83
C LEU A 61 -11.43 -16.15 -6.42
N ALA A 62 -12.02 -15.52 -5.40
CA ALA A 62 -11.96 -16.03 -4.03
C ALA A 62 -12.75 -17.35 -3.88
N GLN A 63 -13.96 -17.41 -4.44
CA GLN A 63 -14.79 -18.62 -4.42
C GLN A 63 -14.15 -19.77 -5.19
N GLU A 64 -13.58 -19.50 -6.36
CA GLU A 64 -12.86 -20.49 -7.17
C GLU A 64 -11.67 -21.06 -6.40
N THR A 65 -10.88 -20.21 -5.74
CA THR A 65 -9.73 -20.64 -4.94
C THR A 65 -10.16 -21.55 -3.78
N ILE A 66 -11.24 -21.21 -3.07
CA ILE A 66 -11.80 -22.05 -2.00
C ILE A 66 -12.29 -23.39 -2.56
N ARG A 67 -13.09 -23.35 -3.63
CA ARG A 67 -13.65 -24.57 -4.26
C ARG A 67 -12.55 -25.52 -4.72
N MET A 68 -11.50 -24.99 -5.35
CA MET A 68 -10.38 -25.81 -5.81
C MET A 68 -9.54 -26.35 -4.65
N GLY A 69 -9.40 -25.60 -3.56
CA GLY A 69 -8.80 -26.08 -2.32
C GLY A 69 -9.54 -27.30 -1.74
N ASP A 70 -10.86 -27.19 -1.62
CA ASP A 70 -11.71 -28.26 -1.09
C ASP A 70 -11.69 -29.52 -1.98
N LEU A 71 -11.70 -29.33 -3.31
CA LEU A 71 -11.61 -30.41 -4.28
C LEU A 71 -10.25 -31.13 -4.22
N SER A 72 -9.16 -30.39 -4.04
CA SER A 72 -7.81 -30.97 -3.90
C SER A 72 -7.71 -31.84 -2.63
N ILE A 73 -8.22 -31.35 -1.49
CA ILE A 73 -8.25 -32.09 -0.22
C ILE A 73 -9.14 -33.35 -0.36
N SER A 74 -10.30 -33.21 -0.99
CA SER A 74 -11.22 -34.33 -1.20
C SER A 74 -10.63 -35.37 -2.15
N ALA A 75 -9.99 -34.96 -3.24
CA ALA A 75 -9.33 -35.87 -4.17
C ALA A 75 -8.19 -36.66 -3.52
N LEU A 76 -7.43 -36.05 -2.61
CA LEU A 76 -6.40 -36.73 -1.81
C LEU A 76 -7.01 -37.84 -0.92
N ARG A 77 -8.22 -37.61 -0.38
CA ARG A 77 -8.92 -38.59 0.47
C ARG A 77 -9.51 -39.76 -0.32
N PHE A 78 -10.06 -39.49 -1.51
CA PHE A 78 -10.81 -40.50 -2.27
C PHE A 78 -9.96 -41.25 -3.33
N PHE A 79 -8.94 -40.61 -3.90
CA PHE A 79 -8.17 -41.19 -5.01
C PHE A 79 -6.71 -41.44 -4.61
N LYS A 80 -6.32 -42.72 -4.58
CA LYS A 80 -4.89 -43.14 -4.58
C LYS A 80 -4.23 -43.03 -5.97
N ASP A 81 -4.88 -42.36 -6.92
CA ASP A 81 -4.40 -42.21 -8.29
C ASP A 81 -3.59 -40.93 -8.46
N LYS A 82 -2.27 -41.09 -8.56
CA LYS A 82 -1.29 -40.00 -8.72
C LYS A 82 -1.56 -39.13 -9.96
N LYS A 83 -2.14 -39.66 -11.04
CA LYS A 83 -2.39 -38.88 -12.27
C LYS A 83 -3.54 -37.90 -12.08
N LYS A 84 -4.66 -38.36 -11.52
CA LYS A 84 -5.81 -37.50 -11.23
C LYS A 84 -5.47 -36.44 -10.18
N TYR A 85 -4.79 -36.85 -9.11
CA TYR A 85 -4.32 -35.93 -8.08
C TYR A 85 -3.45 -34.80 -8.66
N ARG A 86 -2.51 -35.11 -9.56
CA ARG A 86 -1.61 -34.10 -10.16
C ARG A 86 -2.37 -33.09 -11.03
N ALA A 87 -3.44 -33.52 -11.71
CA ALA A 87 -4.28 -32.63 -12.50
C ALA A 87 -5.06 -31.65 -11.60
N PHE A 88 -5.76 -32.15 -10.58
CA PHE A 88 -6.49 -31.31 -9.61
C PHE A 88 -5.57 -30.35 -8.86
N ASN A 89 -4.39 -30.83 -8.44
CA ASN A 89 -3.42 -30.00 -7.73
C ASN A 89 -2.86 -28.87 -8.63
N LYS A 90 -2.72 -29.11 -9.94
CA LYS A 90 -2.29 -28.07 -10.88
C LYS A 90 -3.35 -26.97 -11.02
N GLU A 91 -4.61 -27.35 -11.12
CA GLU A 91 -5.74 -26.41 -11.23
C GLU A 91 -5.92 -25.59 -9.95
N ALA A 92 -5.80 -26.23 -8.77
CA ALA A 92 -5.83 -25.54 -7.49
C ALA A 92 -4.68 -24.52 -7.33
N ASN A 93 -3.46 -24.88 -7.77
CA ASN A 93 -2.33 -23.94 -7.73
C ASN A 93 -2.50 -22.75 -8.68
N ASP A 94 -3.11 -22.95 -9.86
CA ASP A 94 -3.36 -21.86 -10.81
C ASP A 94 -4.40 -20.87 -10.25
N ALA A 95 -5.50 -21.38 -9.68
CA ALA A 95 -6.51 -20.56 -9.02
C ALA A 95 -5.92 -19.77 -7.84
N PHE A 96 -5.14 -20.44 -6.97
CA PHE A 96 -4.45 -19.78 -5.87
C PHE A 96 -3.47 -18.69 -6.36
N GLY A 97 -2.68 -18.99 -7.41
CA GLY A 97 -1.75 -18.04 -8.00
C GLY A 97 -2.45 -16.78 -8.50
N LYS A 98 -3.53 -16.94 -9.28
CA LYS A 98 -4.34 -15.82 -9.77
C LYS A 98 -4.90 -14.98 -8.64
N TYR A 99 -5.45 -15.61 -7.60
CA TYR A 99 -5.95 -14.90 -6.42
C TYR A 99 -4.84 -14.14 -5.72
N PHE A 100 -3.72 -14.79 -5.42
CA PHE A 100 -2.57 -14.18 -4.76
C PHE A 100 -2.03 -12.95 -5.51
N PHE A 101 -1.78 -13.07 -6.82
CA PHE A 101 -1.32 -11.95 -7.62
C PHE A 101 -2.36 -10.83 -7.75
N SER A 102 -3.64 -11.17 -7.80
CA SER A 102 -4.72 -10.17 -7.82
C SER A 102 -4.78 -9.37 -6.51
N GLN A 103 -4.52 -10.01 -5.36
CA GLN A 103 -4.40 -9.35 -4.07
C GLN A 103 -3.15 -8.45 -3.99
N ILE A 104 -2.01 -8.90 -4.53
CA ILE A 104 -0.81 -8.07 -4.63
C ILE A 104 -1.07 -6.85 -5.51
N ALA A 105 -1.69 -7.02 -6.68
CA ALA A 105 -2.02 -5.92 -7.58
C ALA A 105 -2.95 -4.90 -6.91
N LEU A 106 -3.95 -5.38 -6.17
CA LEU A 106 -4.83 -4.52 -5.39
C LEU A 106 -4.08 -3.74 -4.30
N GLY A 107 -3.11 -4.36 -3.64
CA GLY A 107 -2.24 -3.68 -2.68
C GLY A 107 -1.31 -2.65 -3.33
N ALA A 108 -0.68 -3.01 -4.46
CA ALA A 108 0.20 -2.13 -5.23
C ALA A 108 -0.55 -0.91 -5.78
N SER A 109 -1.84 -1.05 -6.10
CA SER A 109 -2.68 0.07 -6.52
C SER A 109 -2.82 1.17 -5.47
N ALA A 110 -2.51 0.93 -4.19
CA ALA A 110 -2.48 1.96 -3.15
C ALA A 110 -1.17 2.76 -3.11
N LEU A 111 -0.10 2.27 -3.76
CA LEU A 111 1.25 2.85 -3.63
C LEU A 111 1.53 3.97 -4.64
N TRP A 112 0.70 4.13 -5.68
CA TRP A 112 0.93 5.09 -6.74
C TRP A 112 1.13 6.55 -6.28
N PRO A 113 0.54 7.08 -5.18
CA PRO A 113 0.76 8.47 -4.77
C PRO A 113 2.17 8.73 -4.22
N ILE A 114 2.87 7.68 -3.76
CA ILE A 114 4.19 7.77 -3.14
C ILE A 114 5.24 8.39 -4.09
N PRO A 115 5.46 7.89 -5.32
CA PRO A 115 6.45 8.47 -6.22
C PRO A 115 6.16 9.94 -6.56
N PHE A 116 4.89 10.36 -6.63
CA PHE A 116 4.55 11.77 -6.88
C PHE A 116 4.88 12.65 -5.68
N ALA A 117 4.56 12.20 -4.47
CA ALA A 117 4.91 12.93 -3.25
C ALA A 117 6.42 13.03 -3.07
N LEU A 118 7.16 11.94 -3.29
CA LEU A 118 8.62 11.93 -3.23
C LEU A 118 9.23 12.82 -4.31
N GLY A 119 8.70 12.79 -5.54
CA GLY A 119 9.13 13.66 -6.62
C GLY A 119 8.94 15.14 -6.29
N TRP A 120 7.78 15.51 -5.74
CA TRP A 120 7.54 16.87 -5.26
C TRP A 120 8.50 17.24 -4.11
N MET A 121 8.65 16.38 -3.10
CA MET A 121 9.58 16.60 -1.99
C MET A 121 11.03 16.74 -2.45
N GLN A 122 11.43 16.03 -3.50
CA GLN A 122 12.77 16.15 -4.09
C GLN A 122 13.05 17.58 -4.57
N THR A 123 12.06 18.28 -5.11
CA THR A 123 12.25 19.67 -5.56
C THR A 123 12.48 20.68 -4.43
N ARG A 124 12.14 20.31 -3.19
CA ARG A 124 12.15 21.22 -2.01
C ARG A 124 13.15 20.82 -0.93
N PHE A 125 13.36 19.53 -0.71
CA PHE A 125 14.01 18.98 0.47
C PHE A 125 15.18 18.06 0.16
N VAL A 126 15.70 18.07 -1.09
CA VAL A 126 16.82 17.21 -1.49
C VAL A 126 18.06 17.38 -0.61
N GLU A 127 18.33 18.60 -0.16
CA GLU A 127 19.49 18.92 0.70
C GLU A 127 19.20 18.71 2.20
N VAL A 128 17.96 18.39 2.57
CA VAL A 128 17.58 18.19 3.97
C VAL A 128 18.00 16.81 4.43
N SER A 129 18.87 16.78 5.44
CA SER A 129 19.30 15.56 6.11
C SER A 129 19.32 15.75 7.62
N PHE A 130 18.97 14.69 8.35
CA PHE A 130 18.93 14.69 9.81
C PHE A 130 19.95 13.69 10.34
N PHE A 131 20.77 14.10 11.30
CA PHE A 131 21.64 13.16 12.00
C PHE A 131 20.83 12.36 13.02
N VAL A 132 20.92 11.03 12.96
CA VAL A 132 20.30 10.13 13.93
C VAL A 132 21.38 9.56 14.84
N PRO A 133 21.46 9.99 16.11
CA PRO A 133 22.52 9.56 17.03
C PRO A 133 22.54 8.05 17.26
N LEU A 134 21.37 7.40 17.29
CA LEU A 134 21.24 5.96 17.59
C LEU A 134 21.96 5.04 16.59
N ILE A 135 22.00 5.45 15.32
CA ILE A 135 22.62 4.69 14.22
C ILE A 135 23.88 5.36 13.70
N ASN A 136 24.29 6.48 14.29
CA ASN A 136 25.42 7.33 13.89
C ASN A 136 25.44 7.61 12.37
N ARG A 137 24.27 7.88 11.79
CA ARG A 137 24.09 8.10 10.34
C ARG A 137 23.13 9.25 10.09
N THR A 138 23.30 9.90 8.95
CA THR A 138 22.34 10.87 8.45
C THR A 138 21.23 10.16 7.69
N VAL A 139 19.99 10.60 7.90
CA VAL A 139 18.81 10.13 7.19
C VAL A 139 18.31 11.23 6.27
N SER A 140 17.93 10.86 5.04
CA SER A 140 17.37 11.78 4.05
C SER A 140 15.88 12.02 4.33
N TYR A 141 15.33 13.05 3.68
CA TYR A 141 13.89 13.33 3.68
C TYR A 141 13.06 12.09 3.26
N MET A 142 13.57 11.27 2.33
CA MET A 142 12.90 10.05 1.87
C MET A 142 12.72 9.04 3.01
N ALA A 143 13.74 8.86 3.84
CA ALA A 143 13.67 7.94 4.98
C ALA A 143 12.61 8.42 5.98
N VAL A 144 12.56 9.72 6.27
CA VAL A 144 11.54 10.29 7.17
C VAL A 144 10.13 10.11 6.60
N PHE A 145 9.95 10.34 5.30
CA PHE A 145 8.68 10.11 4.62
C PHE A 145 8.23 8.64 4.69
N ILE A 146 9.14 7.69 4.39
CA ILE A 146 8.82 6.26 4.43
C ILE A 146 8.46 5.82 5.85
N LEU A 147 9.17 6.31 6.87
CA LEU A 147 8.87 6.02 8.27
C LEU A 147 7.45 6.48 8.64
N TRP A 148 7.10 7.72 8.31
CA TRP A 148 5.74 8.23 8.55
C TRP A 148 4.68 7.44 7.78
N TYR A 149 4.93 7.15 6.50
CA TYR A 149 4.01 6.37 5.67
C TYR A 149 3.72 4.98 6.29
N ILE A 150 4.76 4.25 6.69
CA ILE A 150 4.60 2.92 7.31
C ILE A 150 3.86 3.01 8.64
N LEU A 151 4.18 4.01 9.48
CA LEU A 151 3.50 4.21 10.76
C LEU A 151 2.00 4.46 10.57
N ILE A 152 1.63 5.36 9.65
CA ILE A 152 0.24 5.69 9.35
C ILE A 152 -0.49 4.46 8.79
N TRP A 153 0.14 3.75 7.84
CA TRP A 153 -0.43 2.53 7.26
C TRP A 153 -0.70 1.45 8.32
N LYS A 154 0.22 1.29 9.27
CA LYS A 154 0.07 0.34 10.39
C LYS A 154 -1.05 0.76 11.34
N ILE A 155 -1.10 2.03 11.75
CA ILE A 155 -2.16 2.56 12.64
C ILE A 155 -3.53 2.36 12.00
N LYS A 156 -3.65 2.68 10.71
CA LYS A 156 -4.86 2.43 9.93
C LYS A 156 -5.28 0.95 9.95
N GLY A 157 -4.32 0.04 9.76
CA GLY A 157 -4.58 -1.40 9.86
C GLY A 157 -5.02 -1.87 11.25
N MET A 158 -4.60 -1.20 12.32
CA MET A 158 -5.07 -1.46 13.69
C MET A 158 -6.52 -1.00 13.87
N MET A 159 -6.84 0.24 13.48
CA MET A 159 -8.19 0.80 13.62
C MET A 159 -9.26 -0.04 12.91
N GLN A 160 -8.94 -0.59 11.73
CA GLN A 160 -9.86 -1.45 10.98
C GLN A 160 -10.12 -2.81 11.64
N LYS A 161 -9.17 -3.32 12.44
CA LYS A 161 -9.37 -4.56 13.21
C LYS A 161 -10.33 -4.33 14.36
N ASP A 162 -10.14 -3.24 15.11
CA ASP A 162 -10.98 -2.92 16.27
C ASP A 162 -12.45 -2.69 15.88
N LEU A 163 -12.69 -2.02 14.74
CA LEU A 163 -14.04 -1.83 14.17
C LEU A 163 -14.75 -3.14 13.79
N LYS A 164 -14.03 -4.18 13.38
CA LYS A 164 -14.61 -5.49 13.02
C LYS A 164 -14.85 -6.41 14.21
N ILE A 165 -14.27 -6.12 15.36
CA ILE A 165 -14.44 -6.91 16.58
C ILE A 165 -15.72 -6.47 17.34
N GLN A 166 -16.23 -5.28 17.04
CA GLN A 166 -17.39 -4.68 17.72
C GLN A 166 -18.74 -4.83 16.99
N GLY A 167 -18.77 -5.36 15.76
CA GLY A 167 -19.99 -5.53 14.94
C GLY A 167 -20.19 -6.97 14.52
#